data_AF-A0A2E5VZM1-F1
#
_entry.id   AF-A0A2E5VZM1-F1
#
_cell.length_a   1.000
_cell.length_b   1.000
_cell.length_c   1.000
_cell.angle_alpha   90.00
_cell.angle_beta   90.00
_cell.angle_gamma   90.00
#
_symmetry.space_group_name_H-M   'P 1'
#
loop_
_entity.id
_entity.type
_entity.pdbx_description
1 polymer ?
#
loop_
_entity_poly.entity_id
_entity_poly.type
_entity_poly.pdbx_seq_one_letter_code
_entity_poly.pdbx_strand_id
1 'polypeptide(L)'
;MELLQTLAPHMSHESLSDLIRHYNGSIEDALSSILESNDASSAAGDAVSAENAVILPENNMIIDLAKSYNAQVNNSNPLIRLNDNYPNTRTATFPSIKDGNCLAHAMGLTLAYIVNKKIPHTVAENKELGQEVRACIYDFMWLNWDRRSILTSTTWHETVYLAHCVGITEEERLTYNDWGDTAQNRLDAWMQERDNLYLTTSEVLAFCEMMHHMHIYIVFRTWRRVKNRLQQLETVPNLQGDGYIVFDLLHSGVLDSAQAHYELLKSGSTYNSDPKSKKRKRLCKSRVV
;
A
#
# COMPACT_ATOMS: atom_id res chain seq x y z
N MET A 1 10.08 -10.52 20.20
CA MET A 1 9.64 -9.89 21.46
C MET A 1 10.37 -8.58 21.72
N GLU A 2 11.71 -8.57 21.75
CA GLU A 2 12.49 -7.34 21.93
C GLU A 2 12.13 -6.23 20.92
N LEU A 3 11.96 -6.58 19.64
CA LEU A 3 11.52 -5.65 18.59
C LEU A 3 10.16 -4.97 18.89
N LEU A 4 9.19 -5.73 19.41
CA LEU A 4 7.87 -5.21 19.81
C LEU A 4 7.98 -4.30 21.05
N GLN A 5 8.86 -4.66 21.98
CA GLN A 5 9.13 -3.89 23.20
C GLN A 5 9.75 -2.52 22.87
N THR A 6 10.62 -2.47 21.85
CA THR A 6 11.23 -1.23 21.37
C THR A 6 10.20 -0.29 20.74
N LEU A 7 9.21 -0.83 20.02
CA LEU A 7 8.19 -0.06 19.30
C LEU A 7 6.99 0.33 20.16
N ALA A 8 6.67 -0.48 21.18
CA ALA A 8 5.62 -0.19 22.16
C ALA A 8 6.17 -0.33 23.60
N PRO A 9 7.09 0.56 24.02
CA PRO A 9 7.71 0.48 25.36
C PRO A 9 6.71 0.66 26.51
N HIS A 10 5.50 1.15 26.19
CA HIS A 10 4.40 1.32 27.12
C HIS A 10 3.56 0.04 27.33
N MET A 11 3.72 -0.98 26.49
CA MET A 11 3.00 -2.26 26.62
C MET A 11 3.81 -3.26 27.46
N SER A 12 3.13 -3.97 28.37
CA SER A 12 3.78 -5.03 29.14
C SER A 12 4.12 -6.23 28.25
N HIS A 13 5.16 -6.98 28.62
CA HIS A 13 5.60 -8.18 27.91
C HIS A 13 4.48 -9.24 27.77
N GLU A 14 3.59 -9.29 28.76
CA GLU A 14 2.39 -10.15 28.77
C GLU A 14 1.37 -9.67 27.73
N SER A 15 1.13 -8.35 27.66
CA SER A 15 0.19 -7.75 26.68
C SER A 15 0.66 -7.94 25.23
N LEU A 16 1.97 -7.84 24.99
CA LEU A 16 2.57 -8.08 23.67
C LEU A 16 2.50 -9.56 23.27
N SER A 17 2.66 -10.48 24.24
CA SER A 17 2.53 -11.92 24.01
C SER A 17 1.09 -12.32 23.69
N ASP A 18 0.11 -11.71 24.38
CA ASP A 18 -1.31 -11.90 24.11
C ASP A 18 -1.72 -11.32 22.75
N LEU A 19 -1.13 -10.19 22.34
CA LEU A 19 -1.32 -9.61 21.02
C LEU A 19 -0.80 -10.53 19.91
N ILE A 20 0.42 -11.06 20.05
CA ILE A 20 0.97 -12.05 19.09
C ILE A 20 0.07 -13.30 19.02
N ARG A 21 -0.43 -13.78 20.16
CA ARG A 21 -1.39 -14.91 20.18
C ARG A 21 -2.70 -14.58 19.50
N HIS A 22 -3.20 -13.35 19.67
CA HIS A 22 -4.41 -12.88 19.00
C HIS A 22 -4.29 -12.96 17.47
N TYR A 23 -3.09 -12.70 16.95
CA TYR A 23 -2.76 -12.84 15.53
C TYR A 23 -2.14 -14.21 15.17
N ASN A 24 -2.52 -15.28 15.89
CA ASN A 24 -2.08 -16.66 15.62
C ASN A 24 -0.56 -16.86 15.57
N GLY A 25 0.22 -16.06 16.30
CA GLY A 25 1.67 -16.12 16.31
C GLY A 25 2.34 -15.25 15.24
N SER A 26 1.57 -14.53 14.43
CA SER A 26 2.09 -13.60 13.43
C SER A 26 2.61 -12.34 14.10
N ILE A 27 3.93 -12.17 14.07
CA ILE A 27 4.61 -10.97 14.59
C ILE A 27 4.33 -9.78 13.66
N GLU A 28 4.17 -10.02 12.36
CA GLU A 28 3.89 -9.00 11.34
C GLU A 28 2.53 -8.34 11.54
N ASP A 29 1.51 -9.14 11.83
CA ASP A 29 0.16 -8.66 12.09
C ASP A 29 0.08 -7.93 13.45
N ALA A 30 0.81 -8.44 14.47
CA ALA A 30 0.91 -7.78 15.78
C ALA A 30 1.67 -6.45 15.69
N LEU A 31 2.73 -6.38 14.86
CA LEU A 31 3.46 -5.15 14.56
C LEU A 31 2.58 -4.12 13.85
N SER A 32 1.86 -4.56 12.81
CA SER A 32 0.93 -3.71 12.07
C SER A 32 -0.12 -3.11 13.00
N SER A 33 -0.68 -3.92 13.92
CA SER A 33 -1.63 -3.44 14.94
C SER A 33 -1.03 -2.42 15.92
N ILE A 34 0.24 -2.59 16.32
CA ILE A 34 0.92 -1.64 17.22
C ILE A 34 1.16 -0.31 16.51
N LEU A 35 1.63 -0.35 15.27
CA LEU A 35 1.83 0.85 14.44
C LEU A 35 0.50 1.58 14.21
N GLU A 36 -0.61 0.86 14.04
CA GLU A 36 -1.96 1.41 13.93
C GLU A 36 -2.50 2.02 15.24
N SER A 37 -2.11 1.49 16.40
CA SER A 37 -2.61 1.96 17.70
C SER A 37 -2.00 3.30 18.16
N ASN A 38 -0.80 3.63 17.65
CA ASN A 38 -0.13 4.91 17.93
C ASN A 38 -0.80 6.09 17.20
N ASP A 39 -1.72 5.85 16.26
CA ASP A 39 -2.47 6.86 15.51
C ASP A 39 -3.81 7.27 16.16
N ALA A 40 -4.11 6.81 17.38
CA ALA A 40 -5.40 7.10 18.01
C ALA A 40 -5.60 8.56 18.47
N SER A 41 -4.65 9.49 18.25
CA SER A 41 -4.87 10.90 18.55
C SER A 41 -4.11 11.89 17.65
N SER A 42 -4.55 12.11 16.42
CA SER A 42 -4.81 13.46 15.89
C SER A 42 -5.17 13.42 14.40
N ALA A 43 -6.46 13.38 14.11
CA ALA A 43 -6.95 13.87 12.82
C ALA A 43 -6.90 15.41 12.81
N ALA A 44 -6.52 15.95 11.66
CA ALA A 44 -6.58 17.35 11.22
C ALA A 44 -5.47 18.31 11.71
N GLY A 45 -4.50 18.51 10.80
CA GLY A 45 -3.98 19.81 10.38
C GLY A 45 -3.46 20.76 11.46
N ASP A 46 -2.14 20.85 11.58
CA ASP A 46 -1.44 22.14 11.55
C ASP A 46 0.08 21.93 11.49
N ALA A 47 0.71 22.72 10.60
CA ALA A 47 2.16 22.88 10.40
C ALA A 47 2.99 21.59 10.21
N VAL A 48 3.01 21.05 8.99
CA VAL A 48 4.17 20.28 8.53
C VAL A 48 5.37 21.24 8.57
N SER A 49 6.25 21.08 9.56
CA SER A 49 7.56 21.75 9.56
C SER A 49 8.19 21.59 8.17
N ALA A 50 8.85 22.62 7.65
CA ALA A 50 9.55 22.55 6.36
C ALA A 50 10.53 21.36 6.27
N GLU A 51 10.98 20.85 7.42
CA GLU A 51 11.83 19.65 7.54
C GLU A 51 11.11 18.33 7.19
N ASN A 52 9.78 18.29 7.19
CA ASN A 52 8.96 17.10 6.88
C ASN A 52 8.11 17.25 5.61
N ALA A 53 8.38 18.26 4.76
CA ALA A 53 7.72 18.35 3.47
C ALA A 53 8.06 17.13 2.59
N VAL A 54 7.06 16.50 2.00
CA VAL A 54 7.25 15.40 1.04
C VAL A 54 7.98 15.91 -0.20
N ILE A 55 9.03 15.19 -0.63
CA ILE A 55 9.78 15.50 -1.85
C ILE A 55 9.34 14.53 -2.95
N LEU A 56 8.78 15.05 -4.04
CA LEU A 56 8.46 14.23 -5.22
C LEU A 56 9.66 14.13 -6.17
N PRO A 57 9.84 12.99 -6.86
CA PRO A 57 10.79 12.88 -7.97
C PRO A 57 10.52 13.93 -9.05
N GLU A 58 11.57 14.63 -9.48
CA GLU A 58 11.51 15.61 -10.57
C GLU A 58 11.65 14.92 -11.93
N ASN A 59 11.10 15.52 -12.99
CA ASN A 59 11.19 15.04 -14.37
C ASN A 59 10.75 13.57 -14.56
N ASN A 60 9.79 13.12 -13.76
CA ASN A 60 9.28 11.76 -13.79
C ASN A 60 7.90 11.69 -14.45
N MET A 61 7.76 10.85 -15.48
CA MET A 61 6.52 10.73 -16.25
C MET A 61 5.31 10.30 -15.39
N ILE A 62 5.53 9.49 -14.35
CA ILE A 62 4.45 9.04 -13.46
C ILE A 62 3.90 10.22 -12.64
N ILE A 63 4.79 11.08 -12.15
CA ILE A 63 4.41 12.31 -11.44
C ILE A 63 3.70 13.28 -12.39
N ASP A 64 4.18 13.45 -13.61
CA ASP A 64 3.53 14.31 -14.61
C ASP A 64 2.15 13.78 -15.03
N LEU A 65 2.03 12.45 -15.13
CA LEU A 65 0.75 11.79 -15.39
C LEU A 65 -0.24 12.05 -14.25
N ALA A 66 0.18 11.90 -13.00
CA ALA A 66 -0.65 12.19 -11.83
C ALA A 66 -1.06 13.67 -11.76
N LYS A 67 -0.14 14.61 -12.01
CA LYS A 67 -0.47 16.05 -12.10
C LYS A 67 -1.53 16.34 -13.16
N SER A 68 -1.54 15.58 -14.27
CA SER A 68 -2.56 15.74 -15.32
C SER A 68 -3.97 15.32 -14.87
N TYR A 69 -4.11 14.50 -13.84
CA TYR A 69 -5.39 14.14 -13.23
C TYR A 69 -6.11 15.37 -12.65
N ASN A 70 -5.36 16.19 -11.90
CA ASN A 70 -5.92 17.38 -11.22
C ASN A 70 -6.47 18.42 -12.20
N ALA A 71 -6.00 18.41 -13.44
CA ALA A 71 -6.53 19.25 -14.52
C ALA A 71 -7.89 18.74 -15.07
N GLN A 72 -8.31 17.50 -14.76
CA GLN A 72 -9.50 16.84 -15.32
C GLN A 72 -10.70 16.73 -14.35
N VAL A 73 -10.62 17.30 -13.14
CA VAL A 73 -11.53 17.08 -11.96
C VAL A 73 -13.01 17.49 -12.18
N ASN A 74 -13.46 17.75 -13.40
CA ASN A 74 -14.87 18.02 -13.71
C ASN A 74 -15.64 16.86 -14.35
N ASN A 75 -15.00 15.72 -14.65
CA ASN A 75 -15.69 14.55 -15.19
C ASN A 75 -15.58 13.37 -14.22
N SER A 76 -16.73 12.94 -13.68
CA SER A 76 -16.86 11.66 -12.99
C SER A 76 -16.23 10.56 -13.85
N ASN A 77 -15.14 9.93 -13.40
CA ASN A 77 -14.53 8.84 -14.14
C ASN A 77 -15.56 7.70 -14.23
N PRO A 78 -16.11 7.39 -15.42
CA PRO A 78 -17.25 6.48 -15.57
C PRO A 78 -16.90 5.03 -15.24
N LEU A 79 -15.60 4.73 -15.06
CA LEU A 79 -15.11 3.38 -14.83
C LEU A 79 -15.03 3.02 -13.35
N ILE A 80 -14.90 4.00 -12.44
CA ILE A 80 -14.84 3.75 -11.00
C ILE A 80 -16.26 3.52 -10.48
N ARG A 81 -16.51 2.35 -9.89
CA ARG A 81 -17.84 2.02 -9.36
C ARG A 81 -18.15 2.88 -8.14
N LEU A 82 -19.41 3.31 -8.04
CA LEU A 82 -19.95 3.93 -6.83
C LEU A 82 -20.24 2.84 -5.79
N ASN A 83 -19.73 3.04 -4.58
CA ASN A 83 -19.73 2.11 -3.45
C ASN A 83 -18.71 0.98 -3.56
N ASP A 84 -18.00 0.78 -2.45
CA ASP A 84 -17.02 -0.29 -2.29
C ASP A 84 -17.66 -1.66 -2.51
N ASN A 85 -17.09 -2.41 -3.45
CA ASN A 85 -17.49 -3.76 -3.77
C ASN A 85 -16.27 -4.67 -3.67
N TYR A 86 -16.27 -5.55 -2.69
CA TYR A 86 -15.23 -6.56 -2.58
C TYR A 86 -15.17 -7.44 -3.84
N PRO A 87 -13.95 -7.76 -4.32
CA PRO A 87 -13.80 -8.67 -5.43
C PRO A 87 -14.25 -10.08 -5.05
N ASN A 88 -14.57 -10.88 -6.06
CA ASN A 88 -14.83 -12.30 -5.90
C ASN A 88 -13.96 -13.10 -6.88
N THR A 89 -14.00 -14.43 -6.79
CA THR A 89 -13.15 -15.31 -7.62
C THR A 89 -13.42 -15.22 -9.12
N ARG A 90 -14.45 -14.50 -9.57
CA ARG A 90 -14.78 -14.24 -10.98
C ARG A 90 -14.43 -12.82 -11.42
N THR A 91 -13.94 -11.96 -10.52
CA THR A 91 -13.48 -10.61 -10.88
C THR A 91 -12.34 -10.74 -11.89
N ALA A 92 -12.50 -10.07 -13.04
CA ALA A 92 -11.49 -10.09 -14.09
C ALA A 92 -10.24 -9.29 -13.69
N THR A 93 -9.08 -9.68 -14.20
CA THR A 93 -7.82 -8.95 -14.05
C THR A 93 -7.54 -8.06 -15.26
N PHE A 94 -6.70 -7.04 -15.09
CA PHE A 94 -6.00 -6.40 -16.19
C PHE A 94 -4.87 -7.32 -16.70
N PRO A 95 -4.39 -7.13 -17.94
CA PRO A 95 -3.18 -7.80 -18.40
C PRO A 95 -2.04 -7.56 -17.41
N SER A 96 -1.36 -8.62 -17.00
CA SER A 96 -0.24 -8.58 -16.05
C SER A 96 1.07 -8.95 -16.75
N ILE A 97 2.18 -8.36 -16.29
CA ILE A 97 3.52 -8.85 -16.61
C ILE A 97 3.95 -9.91 -15.59
N LYS A 98 4.80 -10.85 -16.01
CA LYS A 98 5.23 -12.00 -15.19
C LYS A 98 6.72 -11.91 -14.85
N ASP A 99 7.15 -10.74 -14.42
CA ASP A 99 8.48 -10.50 -13.87
C ASP A 99 8.38 -9.72 -12.54
N GLY A 100 9.52 -9.38 -11.94
CA GLY A 100 9.57 -8.68 -10.66
C GLY A 100 8.81 -7.35 -10.63
N ASN A 101 8.54 -6.73 -11.79
CA ASN A 101 7.86 -5.43 -11.87
C ASN A 101 6.32 -5.56 -11.88
N CYS A 102 5.75 -6.76 -11.75
CA CYS A 102 4.29 -6.97 -11.82
C CYS A 102 3.47 -6.06 -10.88
N LEU A 103 3.97 -5.79 -9.68
CA LEU A 103 3.31 -4.90 -8.71
C LEU A 103 3.42 -3.42 -9.12
N ALA A 104 4.60 -2.94 -9.52
CA ALA A 104 4.78 -1.58 -10.05
C ALA A 104 3.91 -1.35 -11.29
N HIS A 105 3.84 -2.35 -12.17
CA HIS A 105 2.96 -2.31 -13.33
C HIS A 105 1.49 -2.18 -12.94
N ALA A 106 1.01 -2.94 -11.96
CA ALA A 106 -0.35 -2.82 -11.44
C ALA A 106 -0.65 -1.42 -10.86
N MET A 107 0.32 -0.78 -10.20
CA MET A 107 0.21 0.61 -9.73
C MET A 107 0.17 1.60 -10.91
N GLY A 108 1.00 1.40 -11.94
CA GLY A 108 0.94 2.21 -13.16
C GLY A 108 -0.39 2.10 -13.89
N LEU A 109 -0.95 0.89 -13.99
CA LEU A 109 -2.28 0.64 -14.56
C LEU A 109 -3.38 1.35 -13.77
N THR A 110 -3.25 1.41 -12.45
CA THR A 110 -4.16 2.15 -11.56
C THR A 110 -4.18 3.63 -11.93
N LEU A 111 -3.01 4.25 -12.07
CA LEU A 111 -2.92 5.65 -12.45
C LEU A 111 -3.48 5.89 -13.86
N ALA A 112 -3.09 5.07 -14.84
CA ALA A 112 -3.59 5.15 -16.22
C ALA A 112 -5.14 5.05 -16.27
N TYR A 113 -5.71 4.19 -15.43
CA TYR A 113 -7.16 4.00 -15.30
C TYR A 113 -7.85 5.23 -14.68
N ILE A 114 -7.26 5.84 -13.64
CA ILE A 114 -7.81 7.03 -12.97
C ILE A 114 -7.80 8.25 -13.91
N VAL A 115 -6.69 8.46 -14.64
CA VAL A 115 -6.48 9.62 -15.53
C VAL A 115 -7.09 9.47 -16.92
N ASN A 116 -7.82 8.36 -17.16
CA ASN A 116 -8.47 8.03 -18.42
C ASN A 116 -7.53 8.14 -19.64
N LYS A 117 -6.23 7.84 -19.45
CA LYS A 117 -5.28 7.74 -20.56
C LYS A 117 -5.23 6.30 -21.08
N LYS A 118 -4.79 6.16 -22.33
CA LYS A 118 -4.69 4.87 -23.00
C LYS A 118 -3.82 3.91 -22.17
N ILE A 119 -4.42 2.79 -21.77
CA ILE A 119 -3.72 1.69 -21.09
C ILE A 119 -2.72 1.08 -22.08
N PRO A 120 -1.47 0.79 -21.69
CA PRO A 120 -0.53 0.02 -22.52
C PRO A 120 -1.15 -1.24 -23.11
N HIS A 121 -0.90 -1.52 -24.39
CA HIS A 121 -1.52 -2.67 -25.07
C HIS A 121 -0.50 -3.73 -25.49
N THR A 122 0.76 -3.33 -25.68
CA THR A 122 1.83 -4.24 -26.06
C THR A 122 2.60 -4.74 -24.83
N VAL A 123 3.24 -5.90 -24.96
CA VAL A 123 4.08 -6.45 -23.87
C VAL A 123 5.24 -5.50 -23.53
N ALA A 124 5.81 -4.82 -24.53
CA ALA A 124 6.90 -3.88 -24.34
C ALA A 124 6.46 -2.65 -23.51
N GLU A 125 5.36 -2.00 -23.90
CA GLU A 125 4.81 -0.85 -23.15
C GLU A 125 4.43 -1.23 -21.71
N ASN A 126 3.92 -2.45 -21.48
CA ASN A 126 3.57 -2.91 -20.13
C ASN A 126 4.83 -3.11 -19.26
N LYS A 127 5.94 -3.60 -19.83
CA LYS A 127 7.22 -3.74 -19.12
C LYS A 127 7.84 -2.40 -18.81
N GLU A 128 7.85 -1.49 -19.78
CA GLU A 128 8.35 -0.12 -19.63
C GLU A 128 7.62 0.61 -18.50
N LEU A 129 6.27 0.56 -18.49
CA LEU A 129 5.48 1.14 -17.41
C LEU A 129 5.85 0.57 -16.03
N GLY A 130 6.04 -0.74 -15.92
CA GLY A 130 6.45 -1.37 -14.67
C GLY A 130 7.82 -0.88 -14.18
N GLN A 131 8.78 -0.72 -15.09
CA GLN A 131 10.12 -0.22 -14.77
C GLN A 131 10.10 1.25 -14.36
N GLU A 132 9.36 2.09 -15.06
CA GLU A 132 9.26 3.53 -14.77
C GLU A 132 8.59 3.79 -13.42
N VAL A 133 7.52 3.04 -13.09
CA VAL A 133 6.87 3.15 -11.79
C VAL A 133 7.79 2.69 -10.67
N ARG A 134 8.51 1.57 -10.85
CA ARG A 134 9.50 1.11 -9.88
C ARG A 134 10.59 2.16 -9.64
N ALA A 135 11.17 2.71 -10.71
CA ALA A 135 12.18 3.75 -10.61
C ALA A 135 11.64 4.98 -9.88
N CYS A 136 10.43 5.43 -10.21
CA CYS A 136 9.76 6.53 -9.51
C CYS A 136 9.61 6.29 -8.01
N ILE A 137 9.18 5.09 -7.62
CA ILE A 137 9.04 4.70 -6.20
C ILE A 137 10.40 4.72 -5.51
N TYR A 138 11.43 4.15 -6.12
CA TYR A 138 12.78 4.14 -5.54
C TYR A 138 13.37 5.54 -5.41
N ASP A 139 13.18 6.41 -6.40
CA ASP A 139 13.61 7.81 -6.31
C ASP A 139 12.89 8.53 -5.17
N PHE A 140 11.58 8.30 -5.02
CA PHE A 140 10.80 8.89 -3.93
C PHE A 140 11.31 8.42 -2.56
N MET A 141 11.50 7.13 -2.37
CA MET A 141 11.98 6.57 -1.11
C MET A 141 13.39 7.06 -0.77
N TRP A 142 14.26 7.17 -1.77
CA TRP A 142 15.60 7.73 -1.61
C TRP A 142 15.56 9.21 -1.19
N LEU A 143 14.76 10.04 -1.87
CA LEU A 143 14.61 11.46 -1.56
C LEU A 143 14.01 11.74 -0.17
N ASN A 144 13.18 10.81 0.32
CA ASN A 144 12.47 10.95 1.59
C ASN A 144 13.02 10.04 2.69
N TRP A 145 14.19 9.44 2.52
CA TRP A 145 14.71 8.37 3.38
C TRP A 145 14.65 8.68 4.88
N ASP A 146 15.09 9.88 5.27
CA ASP A 146 15.10 10.36 6.66
C ASP A 146 13.81 11.10 7.07
N ARG A 147 12.87 11.26 6.13
CA ARG A 147 11.60 11.97 6.36
C ARG A 147 10.55 11.01 6.88
N ARG A 148 9.62 11.55 7.65
CA ARG A 148 8.43 10.81 8.10
C ARG A 148 7.39 10.76 6.99
N SER A 149 6.81 9.59 6.79
CA SER A 149 5.62 9.39 5.96
C SER A 149 4.48 10.23 6.49
N ILE A 150 3.75 10.93 5.60
CA ILE A 150 2.52 11.63 5.99
C ILE A 150 1.35 10.68 6.24
N LEU A 151 1.48 9.41 5.83
CA LEU A 151 0.45 8.39 5.96
C LEU A 151 0.60 7.52 7.21
N THR A 152 1.84 7.32 7.70
CA THR A 152 2.12 6.44 8.86
C THR A 152 2.91 7.13 9.97
N SER A 153 3.35 8.38 9.78
CA SER A 153 4.20 9.13 10.70
C SER A 153 5.56 8.50 11.04
N THR A 154 5.90 7.37 10.41
CA THR A 154 7.15 6.61 10.58
C THR A 154 8.17 7.07 9.55
N THR A 155 9.47 7.05 9.86
CA THR A 155 10.48 7.41 8.86
C THR A 155 10.54 6.38 7.74
N TRP A 156 10.90 6.81 6.53
CA TRP A 156 10.97 5.90 5.39
C TRP A 156 12.01 4.79 5.61
N HIS A 157 13.19 5.12 6.15
CA HIS A 157 14.19 4.10 6.46
C HIS A 157 13.73 3.04 7.48
N GLU A 158 12.86 3.40 8.43
CA GLU A 158 12.25 2.44 9.36
C GLU A 158 11.17 1.62 8.67
N THR A 159 10.31 2.26 7.87
CA THR A 159 9.24 1.59 7.12
C THR A 159 9.79 0.52 6.19
N VAL A 160 10.85 0.85 5.45
CA VAL A 160 11.51 -0.05 4.50
C VAL A 160 12.21 -1.18 5.22
N TYR A 161 12.96 -0.86 6.27
CA TYR A 161 13.61 -1.87 7.09
C TYR A 161 12.61 -2.86 7.69
N LEU A 162 11.50 -2.36 8.23
CA LEU A 162 10.43 -3.19 8.77
C LEU A 162 9.84 -4.06 7.68
N ALA A 163 9.41 -3.51 6.54
CA ALA A 163 8.81 -4.28 5.45
C ALA A 163 9.72 -5.41 4.94
N HIS A 164 11.04 -5.21 4.94
CA HIS A 164 12.00 -6.22 4.52
C HIS A 164 12.39 -7.23 5.61
N CYS A 165 12.41 -6.82 6.89
CA CYS A 165 12.76 -7.71 8.01
C CYS A 165 11.56 -8.46 8.61
N VAL A 166 10.35 -8.06 8.22
CA VAL A 166 9.09 -8.75 8.42
C VAL A 166 9.16 -10.05 7.62
N GLY A 167 9.32 -11.16 8.34
CA GLY A 167 9.37 -12.51 7.77
C GLY A 167 10.75 -13.18 7.82
N ILE A 168 11.83 -12.42 8.01
CA ILE A 168 13.19 -12.98 8.12
C ILE A 168 13.33 -13.72 9.46
N THR A 169 13.60 -15.03 9.38
CA THR A 169 13.84 -15.86 10.56
C THR A 169 15.12 -15.45 11.30
N GLU A 170 15.25 -15.83 12.57
CA GLU A 170 16.49 -15.57 13.33
C GLU A 170 17.71 -16.24 12.69
N GLU A 171 17.54 -17.44 12.12
CA GLU A 171 18.58 -18.15 11.39
C GLU A 171 19.03 -17.39 10.13
N GLU A 172 18.09 -16.88 9.34
CA GLU A 172 18.39 -16.05 8.18
C GLU A 172 19.05 -14.73 8.58
N ARG A 173 18.62 -14.10 9.68
CA ARG A 173 19.26 -12.88 10.21
C ARG A 173 20.69 -13.10 10.71
N LEU A 174 21.00 -14.28 11.23
CA LEU A 174 22.36 -14.64 11.64
C LEU A 174 23.24 -15.02 10.44
N THR A 175 22.63 -15.49 9.35
CA THR A 175 23.31 -15.96 8.14
C THR A 175 23.54 -14.82 7.13
N TYR A 176 22.55 -13.95 6.98
CA TYR A 176 22.55 -12.78 6.12
C TYR A 176 22.65 -11.54 7.00
N ASN A 177 23.68 -10.72 6.77
CA ASN A 177 23.95 -9.53 7.57
C ASN A 177 22.69 -8.65 7.67
N ASP A 178 22.29 -8.30 8.89
CA ASP A 178 21.23 -7.31 9.12
C ASP A 178 21.61 -5.97 8.47
N TRP A 179 20.63 -5.25 7.91
CA TRP A 179 20.83 -3.93 7.29
C TRP A 179 21.29 -2.86 8.30
N GLY A 180 21.41 -3.22 9.58
CA GLY A 180 21.99 -2.42 10.64
C GLY A 180 21.01 -1.43 11.28
N ASP A 181 21.47 -0.74 12.32
CA ASP A 181 20.61 0.07 13.19
C ASP A 181 20.51 1.55 12.80
N THR A 182 21.37 2.02 11.89
CA THR A 182 21.40 3.43 11.48
C THR A 182 20.70 3.63 10.14
N ALA A 183 20.15 4.83 9.92
CA ALA A 183 19.54 5.19 8.64
C ALA A 183 20.52 5.03 7.46
N GLN A 184 21.80 5.38 7.64
CA GLN A 184 22.82 5.25 6.60
C GLN A 184 23.14 3.79 6.27
N ASN A 185 23.34 2.92 7.27
CA ASN A 185 23.60 1.50 7.03
C ASN A 185 22.45 0.85 6.25
N ARG A 186 21.21 1.19 6.62
CA ARG A 186 20.00 0.68 5.95
C ARG A 186 19.89 1.21 4.52
N LEU A 187 20.28 2.47 4.28
CA LEU A 187 20.30 3.05 2.94
C LEU A 187 21.30 2.30 2.06
N ASP A 188 22.51 2.08 2.56
CA ASP A 188 23.59 1.42 1.83
C ASP A 188 23.23 -0.03 1.48
N ALA A 189 22.60 -0.76 2.41
CA ALA A 189 22.10 -2.12 2.17
C ALA A 189 20.93 -2.14 1.17
N TRP A 190 19.93 -1.27 1.36
CA TRP A 190 18.79 -1.17 0.43
C TRP A 190 19.24 -0.83 -0.99
N MET A 191 20.19 0.10 -1.17
CA MET A 191 20.75 0.45 -2.48
C MET A 191 21.44 -0.74 -3.18
N GLN A 192 22.02 -1.68 -2.44
CA GLN A 192 22.65 -2.88 -3.00
C GLN A 192 21.64 -3.95 -3.41
N GLU A 193 20.52 -4.05 -2.69
CA GLU A 193 19.59 -5.16 -2.83
C GLU A 193 18.33 -4.81 -3.62
N ARG A 194 17.87 -3.55 -3.60
CA ARG A 194 16.53 -3.13 -4.07
C ARG A 194 16.16 -3.56 -5.50
N ASP A 195 17.13 -3.69 -6.41
CA ASP A 195 16.85 -4.08 -7.80
C ASP A 195 16.51 -5.57 -7.93
N ASN A 196 16.92 -6.38 -6.95
CA ASN A 196 16.66 -7.82 -6.88
C ASN A 196 15.42 -8.16 -6.05
N LEU A 197 14.88 -7.19 -5.31
CA LEU A 197 13.74 -7.39 -4.42
C LEU A 197 12.41 -7.27 -5.18
N TYR A 198 11.44 -8.09 -4.79
CA TYR A 198 10.05 -7.84 -5.14
C TYR A 198 9.57 -6.63 -4.35
N LEU A 199 8.68 -5.85 -4.96
CA LEU A 199 8.02 -4.76 -4.24
C LEU A 199 7.05 -5.35 -3.22
N THR A 200 6.92 -4.66 -2.09
CA THR A 200 6.16 -5.04 -0.90
C THR A 200 5.30 -3.87 -0.42
N THR A 201 4.81 -3.94 0.82
CA THR A 201 4.00 -2.93 1.48
C THR A 201 4.66 -1.54 1.49
N SER A 202 5.99 -1.43 1.67
CA SER A 202 6.69 -0.14 1.68
C SER A 202 6.57 0.59 0.34
N GLU A 203 6.70 -0.12 -0.77
CA GLU A 203 6.61 0.47 -2.11
C GLU A 203 5.17 0.83 -2.48
N VAL A 204 4.18 0.03 -2.05
CA VAL A 204 2.76 0.36 -2.19
C VAL A 204 2.43 1.63 -1.40
N LEU A 205 2.94 1.74 -0.17
CA LEU A 205 2.77 2.94 0.66
C LEU A 205 3.41 4.16 0.02
N ALA A 206 4.64 4.04 -0.51
CA ALA A 206 5.35 5.13 -1.17
C ALA A 206 4.58 5.65 -2.39
N PHE A 207 4.04 4.72 -3.19
CA PHE A 207 3.18 5.10 -4.31
C PHE A 207 1.91 5.82 -3.85
N CYS A 208 1.23 5.31 -2.81
CA CYS A 208 0.06 5.98 -2.25
C CYS A 208 0.40 7.38 -1.73
N GLU A 209 1.51 7.54 -1.02
CA GLU A 209 1.92 8.83 -0.47
C GLU A 209 2.17 9.88 -1.56
N MET A 210 2.86 9.50 -2.64
CA MET A 210 3.01 10.37 -3.81
C MET A 210 1.65 10.80 -4.36
N MET A 211 0.72 9.86 -4.52
CA MET A 211 -0.62 10.16 -5.05
C MET A 211 -1.43 11.07 -4.10
N HIS A 212 -1.38 10.82 -2.80
CA HIS A 212 -2.09 11.60 -1.78
C HIS A 212 -1.54 13.02 -1.65
N HIS A 213 -0.22 13.19 -1.76
CA HIS A 213 0.41 14.50 -1.84
C HIS A 213 -0.11 15.30 -3.05
N MET A 214 -0.49 14.62 -4.14
CA MET A 214 -1.12 15.21 -5.32
C MET A 214 -2.66 15.21 -5.26
N HIS A 215 -3.27 15.02 -4.09
CA HIS A 215 -4.73 14.96 -3.88
C HIS A 215 -5.47 13.82 -4.60
N ILE A 216 -4.76 12.75 -4.97
CA ILE A 216 -5.32 11.51 -5.50
C ILE A 216 -5.35 10.48 -4.36
N TYR A 217 -6.45 10.48 -3.60
CA TYR A 217 -6.60 9.62 -2.42
C TYR A 217 -6.92 8.17 -2.84
N ILE A 218 -5.90 7.33 -2.92
CA ILE A 218 -6.02 5.91 -3.29
C ILE A 218 -5.70 4.97 -2.13
N VAL A 219 -6.29 3.79 -2.16
CA VAL A 219 -6.00 2.68 -1.23
C VAL A 219 -5.92 1.38 -2.05
N PHE A 220 -4.95 0.53 -1.74
CA PHE A 220 -4.85 -0.82 -2.27
C PHE A 220 -5.31 -1.85 -1.26
N ARG A 221 -6.08 -2.84 -1.70
CA ARG A 221 -6.35 -4.06 -0.94
C ARG A 221 -5.70 -5.23 -1.63
N THR A 222 -4.85 -5.95 -0.93
CA THR A 222 -4.23 -7.17 -1.47
C THR A 222 -5.09 -8.37 -1.11
N TRP A 223 -5.42 -9.18 -2.11
CA TRP A 223 -6.23 -10.39 -1.98
C TRP A 223 -5.40 -11.59 -2.41
N ARG A 224 -5.58 -12.71 -1.71
CA ARG A 224 -5.03 -14.00 -2.11
C ARG A 224 -6.15 -14.98 -2.39
N ARG A 225 -6.00 -15.77 -3.44
CA ARG A 225 -6.89 -16.90 -3.69
C ARG A 225 -6.50 -18.07 -2.79
N VAL A 226 -7.40 -18.44 -1.88
CA VAL A 226 -7.29 -19.65 -1.05
C VAL A 226 -8.43 -20.57 -1.42
N LYS A 227 -8.11 -21.67 -2.13
CA LYS A 227 -9.10 -22.60 -2.72
C LYS A 227 -10.09 -21.85 -3.64
N ASN A 228 -11.36 -21.81 -3.24
CA ASN A 228 -12.47 -21.18 -3.98
C ASN A 228 -12.92 -19.86 -3.34
N ARG A 229 -12.06 -19.21 -2.54
CA ARG A 229 -12.35 -17.92 -1.90
C ARG A 229 -11.20 -16.95 -2.10
N LEU A 230 -11.53 -15.66 -2.10
CA LEU A 230 -10.54 -14.60 -1.94
C LEU A 230 -10.47 -14.24 -0.46
N GLN A 231 -9.26 -14.20 0.07
CA GLN A 231 -8.95 -13.74 1.41
C GLN A 231 -8.19 -12.43 1.27
N GLN A 232 -8.69 -11.37 1.92
CA GLN A 232 -7.94 -10.12 2.00
C GLN A 232 -6.73 -10.36 2.91
N LEU A 233 -5.55 -9.96 2.45
CA LEU A 233 -4.31 -10.02 3.21
C LEU A 233 -4.09 -8.70 3.94
N GLU A 234 -4.17 -7.58 3.22
CA GLU A 234 -3.80 -6.27 3.75
C GLU A 234 -4.59 -5.14 3.05
N THR A 235 -4.51 -3.94 3.62
CA THR A 235 -5.01 -2.69 3.05
C THR A 235 -3.98 -1.58 3.27
N VAL A 236 -3.56 -0.92 2.20
CA VAL A 236 -2.45 0.05 2.21
C VAL A 236 -2.82 1.32 1.43
N PRO A 237 -2.75 2.52 2.03
CA PRO A 237 -2.67 2.75 3.48
C PRO A 237 -3.98 2.32 4.18
N ASN A 238 -3.89 1.89 5.44
CA ASN A 238 -5.05 1.60 6.28
C ASN A 238 -5.64 2.89 6.85
N LEU A 239 -6.40 3.63 6.04
CA LEU A 239 -6.97 4.92 6.42
C LEU A 239 -8.38 4.81 6.99
N GLN A 240 -8.64 5.59 8.05
CA GLN A 240 -9.99 5.85 8.55
C GLN A 240 -10.56 7.14 7.93
N GLY A 241 -11.83 7.11 7.49
CA GLY A 241 -12.43 8.22 6.75
C GLY A 241 -13.22 7.79 5.51
N ASP A 242 -13.45 8.75 4.60
CA ASP A 242 -14.21 8.60 3.36
C ASP A 242 -13.50 9.31 2.19
N GLY A 243 -13.92 9.02 0.96
CA GLY A 243 -13.54 9.79 -0.22
C GLY A 243 -12.33 9.24 -0.97
N TYR A 244 -11.92 8.01 -0.69
CA TYR A 244 -10.80 7.35 -1.37
C TYR A 244 -11.25 6.40 -2.48
N ILE A 245 -10.36 6.21 -3.44
CA ILE A 245 -10.49 5.25 -4.52
C ILE A 245 -9.78 3.96 -4.11
N VAL A 246 -10.52 2.87 -4.04
CA VAL A 246 -10.02 1.57 -3.65
C VAL A 246 -9.69 0.75 -4.90
N PHE A 247 -8.46 0.25 -4.96
CA PHE A 247 -7.98 -0.69 -5.97
C PHE A 247 -7.68 -2.04 -5.32
N ASP A 248 -8.02 -3.12 -6.02
CA ASP A 248 -7.79 -4.47 -5.51
C ASP A 248 -6.66 -5.13 -6.30
N LEU A 249 -5.66 -5.62 -5.58
CA LEU A 249 -4.55 -6.41 -6.11
C LEU A 249 -4.81 -7.88 -5.81
N LEU A 250 -4.64 -8.76 -6.79
CA LEU A 250 -4.60 -10.19 -6.58
C LEU A 250 -3.14 -10.63 -6.49
N HIS A 251 -2.73 -11.12 -5.33
CA HIS A 251 -1.46 -11.81 -5.15
C HIS A 251 -1.65 -13.31 -5.42
N SER A 252 -0.92 -13.81 -6.41
CA SER A 252 -0.94 -15.19 -6.87
C SER A 252 0.44 -15.83 -6.75
N GLY A 253 0.49 -17.16 -6.76
CA GLY A 253 1.74 -17.90 -6.59
C GLY A 253 2.08 -18.27 -5.15
N VAL A 254 3.25 -18.88 -4.98
CA VAL A 254 3.83 -19.21 -3.67
C VAL A 254 4.63 -17.99 -3.20
N LEU A 255 4.47 -17.62 -1.92
CA LEU A 255 5.24 -16.53 -1.33
C LEU A 255 6.74 -16.83 -1.49
N ASP A 256 7.54 -15.79 -1.70
CA ASP A 256 9.00 -15.89 -1.80
C ASP A 256 9.50 -16.81 -2.92
N SER A 257 8.68 -17.00 -3.95
CA SER A 257 9.02 -17.77 -5.14
C SER A 257 8.98 -16.90 -6.39
N ALA A 258 9.71 -17.32 -7.43
CA ALA A 258 9.63 -16.69 -8.77
C ALA A 258 8.23 -16.78 -9.42
N GLN A 259 7.28 -17.50 -8.81
CA GLN A 259 5.89 -17.60 -9.25
C GLN A 259 4.98 -16.57 -8.56
N ALA A 260 5.49 -15.81 -7.57
CA ALA A 260 4.76 -14.75 -6.89
C ALA A 260 4.48 -13.60 -7.85
N HIS A 261 3.21 -13.29 -8.09
CA HIS A 261 2.81 -12.22 -9.02
C HIS A 261 1.60 -11.45 -8.53
N TYR A 262 1.63 -10.15 -8.77
CA TYR A 262 0.53 -9.23 -8.52
C TYR A 262 -0.23 -8.91 -9.80
N GLU A 263 -1.55 -8.88 -9.72
CA GLU A 263 -2.44 -8.50 -10.81
C GLU A 263 -3.47 -7.48 -10.35
N LEU A 264 -3.68 -6.41 -11.11
CA LEU A 264 -4.74 -5.46 -10.82
C LEU A 264 -6.11 -6.08 -11.18
N LEU A 265 -7.04 -6.05 -10.23
CA LEU A 265 -8.42 -6.50 -10.44
C LEU A 265 -9.29 -5.37 -11.00
N LYS A 266 -10.22 -5.72 -11.88
CA LYS A 266 -11.24 -4.82 -12.44
C LYS A 266 -12.41 -4.61 -11.47
N SER A 267 -12.09 -4.24 -10.22
CA SER A 267 -13.04 -3.97 -9.14
C SER A 267 -12.87 -2.59 -8.51
N GLY A 268 -12.07 -1.71 -9.12
CA GLY A 268 -11.86 -0.33 -8.67
C GLY A 268 -13.17 0.37 -8.28
N SER A 269 -13.22 0.90 -7.07
CA SER A 269 -14.43 1.46 -6.47
C SER A 269 -14.13 2.70 -5.64
N THR A 270 -15.14 3.52 -5.40
CA THR A 270 -15.05 4.62 -4.44
C THR A 270 -15.58 4.18 -3.09
N TYR A 271 -14.81 4.41 -2.04
CA TYR A 271 -15.27 4.25 -0.68
C TYR A 271 -15.83 5.59 -0.19
N ASN A 272 -17.16 5.62 -0.03
CA ASN A 272 -17.88 6.69 0.64
C ASN A 272 -18.74 6.02 1.71
N SER A 273 -18.56 6.36 2.99
CA SER A 273 -19.50 5.96 4.04
C SER A 273 -20.80 6.76 3.85
N ASP A 274 -21.63 6.33 2.91
CA ASP A 274 -22.85 7.05 2.58
C ASP A 274 -23.78 7.11 3.82
N PRO A 275 -24.08 8.31 4.38
CA PRO A 275 -25.01 8.46 5.49
C PRO A 275 -26.42 7.97 5.12
N LYS A 276 -26.74 7.90 3.83
CA LYS A 276 -28.08 7.50 3.34
C LYS A 276 -28.34 6.00 3.46
N SER A 277 -27.30 5.15 3.56
CA SER A 277 -27.48 3.70 3.76
C SER A 277 -28.09 3.37 5.13
N LYS A 278 -27.82 4.19 6.16
CA LYS A 278 -28.40 4.04 7.51
C LYS A 278 -29.87 4.47 7.58
N LYS A 279 -30.33 5.41 6.75
CA LYS A 279 -31.76 5.83 6.71
C LYS A 279 -32.66 4.79 6.03
N ARG A 280 -32.17 4.05 5.02
CA ARG A 280 -32.99 3.06 4.31
C ARG A 280 -33.32 1.81 5.15
N LYS A 281 -32.47 1.43 6.12
CA LYS A 281 -32.77 0.31 7.03
C LYS A 281 -33.81 0.63 8.12
N ARG A 282 -34.13 1.91 8.37
CA ARG A 282 -35.17 2.30 9.36
C ARG A 282 -36.58 2.46 8.79
N LEU A 283 -36.76 2.40 7.46
CA LEU A 283 -38.07 2.64 6.81
C LEU A 283 -38.80 1.38 6.32
N CYS A 284 -38.26 0.17 6.54
CA CYS A 284 -38.92 -1.10 6.16
C CYS A 284 -39.52 -1.88 7.35
N LYS A 285 -39.79 -1.23 8.49
CA LYS A 285 -40.56 -1.83 9.60
C LYS A 285 -41.71 -0.91 10.04
N SER A 286 -42.68 -0.71 9.15
CA SER A 286 -44.05 -0.33 9.56
C SER A 286 -45.01 -0.50 8.38
N ARG A 287 -45.32 -1.75 8.06
CA ARG A 287 -46.60 -2.15 7.47
C ARG A 287 -46.82 -3.62 7.80
N VAL A 288 -47.33 -3.86 9.00
CA VAL A 288 -48.12 -5.04 9.29
C VAL A 288 -49.55 -4.52 9.45
N VAL A 289 -50.43 -5.16 8.69
CA VAL A 289 -51.88 -4.95 8.60
C VAL A 289 -52.52 -5.12 9.96
#